data_AF-A0A4Q2U5B4-F1
#
_entry.id   AF-A0A4Q2U5B4-F1
#
_cell.length_a   1.000
_cell.length_b   1.000
_cell.length_c   1.000
_cell.angle_alpha   90.00
_cell.angle_beta   90.00
_cell.angle_gamma   90.00
#
_symmetry.space_group_name_H-M   'P 1'
#
loop_
_entity.id
_entity.type
_entity.pdbx_description
1 polymer ?
#
loop_
_entity_poly.entity_id
_entity_poly.type
_entity_poly.pdbx_seq_one_letter_code
_entity_poly.pdbx_strand_id
1 'polypeptide(L)'
;MTDTVPSSVTFTITEPAETPWLGVFFGYVAMVPFAVGTLVFWLAEGPWRGAALAITLFWGCAILTFLAGVRRGVSFRTPGGVTASQIVTMLWLFCLGFAALVLTALALPAWATALLIAGYLSLEVFDPIAARKLEAPLYFARLRPVQMAIPVLCLAATLVLLLVR
;
A
#
# COMPACT_ATOMS: atom_id res chain seq x y z
N MET A 1 39.05 -23.44 7.18
CA MET A 1 37.63 -23.59 7.50
C MET A 1 36.85 -23.19 6.25
N THR A 2 36.40 -24.16 5.47
CA THR A 2 35.52 -23.92 4.31
C THR A 2 34.08 -23.94 4.82
N ASP A 3 33.55 -22.78 5.21
CA ASP A 3 32.11 -22.62 5.44
C ASP A 3 31.40 -22.78 4.09
N THR A 4 31.01 -24.00 3.76
CA THR A 4 30.18 -24.26 2.58
C THR A 4 28.75 -23.85 2.93
N VAL A 5 28.35 -22.66 2.46
CA VAL A 5 26.97 -22.19 2.52
C VAL A 5 26.07 -23.27 1.90
N PRO A 6 25.04 -23.76 2.62
CA PRO A 6 24.10 -24.74 2.07
C PRO A 6 23.47 -24.23 0.78
N SER A 7 23.39 -25.08 -0.24
CA SER A 7 22.79 -24.72 -1.54
C SER A 7 21.27 -24.52 -1.47
N SER A 8 20.60 -25.06 -0.44
CA SER A 8 19.18 -24.87 -0.19
C SER A 8 18.81 -25.14 1.29
N VAL A 9 17.69 -24.58 1.74
CA VAL A 9 17.08 -24.83 3.06
C VAL A 9 15.58 -25.03 2.86
N THR A 10 14.98 -25.97 3.59
CA THR A 10 13.53 -26.23 3.55
C THR A 10 12.88 -25.85 4.88
N PHE A 11 11.76 -25.12 4.81
CA PHE A 11 10.93 -24.76 5.97
C PHE A 11 9.53 -25.36 5.81
N THR A 12 8.95 -25.84 6.91
CA THR A 12 7.52 -26.17 7.00
C THR A 12 6.83 -25.08 7.80
N ILE A 13 5.93 -24.33 7.18
CA ILE A 13 5.25 -23.18 7.78
C ILE A 13 3.75 -23.40 7.69
N THR A 14 3.03 -23.15 8.79
CA THR A 14 1.56 -23.12 8.80
C THR A 14 1.10 -21.68 8.82
N GLU A 15 0.22 -21.30 7.89
CA GLU A 15 -0.31 -19.95 7.80
C GLU A 15 -1.80 -19.93 8.18
N PRO A 16 -2.23 -19.10 9.14
CA PRO A 16 -3.63 -19.01 9.51
C PRO A 16 -4.46 -18.31 8.43
N ALA A 17 -5.69 -18.78 8.23
CA ALA A 17 -6.67 -18.12 7.35
C ALA A 17 -7.26 -16.84 7.98
N GLU A 18 -7.23 -16.74 9.31
CA GLU A 18 -7.67 -15.56 10.05
C GLU A 18 -6.52 -14.55 10.19
N THR A 19 -6.85 -13.26 10.15
CA THR A 19 -5.86 -12.21 10.34
C THR A 19 -5.38 -12.23 11.80
N PRO A 20 -4.08 -12.38 12.07
CA PRO A 20 -3.56 -12.25 13.43
C PRO A 20 -3.88 -10.86 14.00
N TRP A 21 -4.24 -10.77 15.29
CA TRP A 21 -4.64 -9.50 15.93
C TRP A 21 -3.64 -8.36 15.70
N LEU A 22 -2.33 -8.64 15.85
CA LEU A 22 -1.30 -7.63 15.59
C LEU A 22 -1.31 -7.16 14.13
N GLY A 23 -1.59 -8.07 13.18
CA GLY A 23 -1.75 -7.73 11.77
C GLY A 23 -2.98 -6.85 11.50
N VAL A 24 -4.08 -7.10 12.21
CA VAL A 24 -5.26 -6.21 12.19
C VAL A 24 -4.87 -4.83 12.73
N PHE A 25 -4.31 -4.78 13.93
CA PHE A 25 -3.97 -3.52 14.61
C PHE A 25 -3.05 -2.66 13.75
N PHE A 26 -1.88 -3.17 13.35
CA PHE A 26 -0.93 -2.40 12.55
C PHE A 26 -1.45 -2.14 11.13
N GLY A 27 -2.29 -3.02 10.58
CA GLY A 27 -2.94 -2.82 9.29
C GLY A 27 -3.87 -1.61 9.28
N TYR A 28 -4.72 -1.46 10.30
CA TYR A 28 -5.66 -0.34 10.39
C TYR A 28 -5.06 0.94 10.95
N VAL A 29 -4.08 0.85 11.86
CA VAL A 29 -3.34 2.02 12.35
C VAL A 29 -2.67 2.77 11.20
N ALA A 30 -2.13 2.06 10.21
CA ALA A 30 -1.54 2.67 9.03
C ALA A 30 -2.55 3.46 8.16
N MET A 31 -3.86 3.23 8.33
CA MET A 31 -4.91 3.95 7.60
C MET A 31 -5.33 5.24 8.30
N VAL A 32 -5.08 5.38 9.60
CA VAL A 32 -5.49 6.54 10.41
C VAL A 32 -4.99 7.88 9.85
N PRO A 33 -3.72 8.01 9.38
CA PRO A 33 -3.24 9.27 8.83
C PRO A 33 -4.01 9.75 7.60
N PHE A 34 -4.64 8.86 6.82
CA PHE A 34 -5.52 9.26 5.71
C PHE A 34 -6.79 9.94 6.23
N ALA A 35 -7.48 9.31 7.18
CA ALA A 35 -8.72 9.84 7.73
C ALA A 35 -8.49 11.18 8.46
N VAL A 36 -7.48 11.24 9.32
CA VAL A 36 -7.12 12.45 10.05
C VAL A 36 -6.64 13.53 9.10
N GLY A 37 -5.74 13.18 8.17
CA GLY A 37 -5.16 14.12 7.23
C GLY A 37 -6.19 14.74 6.29
N THR A 38 -7.10 13.95 5.73
CA THR A 38 -8.22 14.46 4.91
C THR A 38 -9.17 15.33 5.73
N LEU A 39 -9.49 14.96 6.98
CA LEU A 39 -10.35 15.77 7.85
C LEU A 39 -9.72 17.13 8.17
N VAL A 40 -8.43 17.15 8.54
CA VAL A 40 -7.70 18.40 8.80
C VAL A 40 -7.56 19.22 7.52
N PHE A 41 -7.29 18.60 6.37
CA PHE A 41 -7.26 19.32 5.09
C PHE A 41 -8.60 20.01 4.79
N TRP A 42 -9.72 19.36 5.12
CA TRP A 42 -11.05 19.92 4.90
C TRP A 42 -11.36 21.11 5.83
N LEU A 43 -11.03 20.97 7.12
CA LEU A 43 -11.43 21.90 8.19
C LEU A 43 -10.42 23.02 8.45
N ALA A 44 -9.12 22.75 8.34
CA ALA A 44 -8.08 23.73 8.66
C ALA A 44 -7.98 24.81 7.58
N GLU A 45 -7.36 25.94 7.94
CA GLU A 45 -7.10 27.06 7.05
C GLU A 45 -5.61 27.43 7.01
N GLY A 46 -5.21 28.26 6.05
CA GLY A 46 -3.86 28.77 5.91
C GLY A 46 -2.79 27.65 5.80
N PRO A 47 -1.64 27.78 6.47
CA PRO A 47 -0.52 26.85 6.30
C PRO A 47 -0.82 25.43 6.78
N TRP A 48 -1.72 25.26 7.76
CA TRP A 48 -2.08 23.97 8.32
C TRP A 48 -2.85 23.09 7.33
N ARG A 49 -3.64 23.70 6.44
CA ARG A 49 -4.31 22.99 5.34
C ARG A 49 -3.28 22.39 4.38
N GLY A 50 -2.31 23.18 3.95
CA GLY A 50 -1.24 22.72 3.05
C GLY A 50 -0.38 21.62 3.69
N ALA A 51 -0.04 21.77 4.97
CA ALA A 51 0.71 20.77 5.72
C ALA A 51 -0.06 19.44 5.83
N ALA A 52 -1.36 19.49 6.17
CA ALA A 52 -2.19 18.31 6.28
C ALA A 52 -2.28 17.55 4.94
N LEU A 53 -2.46 18.25 3.83
CA LEU A 53 -2.44 17.66 2.49
C LEU A 53 -1.10 17.00 2.20
N ALA A 54 0.01 17.72 2.36
CA ALA A 54 1.34 17.21 2.05
C ALA A 54 1.66 15.96 2.87
N ILE A 55 1.41 15.99 4.19
CA ILE A 55 1.64 14.84 5.08
C ILE A 55 0.78 13.64 4.65
N THR A 56 -0.48 13.86 4.30
CA THR A 56 -1.39 12.80 3.83
C THR A 56 -0.86 12.14 2.56
N LEU A 57 -0.43 12.95 1.58
CA LEU A 57 0.08 12.44 0.31
C LEU A 57 1.42 11.74 0.49
N PHE A 58 2.36 12.32 1.25
CA PHE A 58 3.64 11.66 1.56
C PHE A 58 3.45 10.34 2.30
N TRP A 59 2.53 10.29 3.27
CA TRP A 59 2.16 9.05 3.93
C TRP A 59 1.58 8.03 2.95
N GLY A 60 0.69 8.47 2.07
CA GLY A 60 0.12 7.62 1.02
C GLY A 60 1.17 7.04 0.08
N CYS A 61 2.18 7.84 -0.31
CA CYS A 61 3.30 7.39 -1.12
C CYS A 61 4.18 6.37 -0.37
N ALA A 62 4.49 6.67 0.90
CA ALA A 62 5.30 5.81 1.75
C ALA A 62 4.64 4.42 1.95
N ILE A 63 3.35 4.39 2.25
CA ILE A 63 2.62 3.12 2.43
C ILE A 63 2.52 2.35 1.10
N LEU A 64 2.22 3.01 -0.02
CA LEU A 64 2.08 2.32 -1.30
C LEU A 64 3.41 1.71 -1.76
N THR A 65 4.52 2.46 -1.64
CA THR A 65 5.87 1.96 -1.95
C THR A 65 6.33 0.87 -0.97
N PHE A 66 6.03 1.01 0.32
CA PHE A 66 6.28 -0.02 1.32
C PHE A 66 5.55 -1.32 0.96
N LEU A 67 4.27 -1.25 0.61
CA LEU A 67 3.47 -2.43 0.25
C LEU A 67 3.97 -3.09 -1.04
N ALA A 68 4.48 -2.32 -2.01
CA ALA A 68 5.19 -2.88 -3.16
C ALA A 68 6.43 -3.69 -2.71
N GLY A 69 7.21 -3.15 -1.77
CA GLY A 69 8.33 -3.85 -1.13
C GLY A 69 7.91 -5.13 -0.38
N VAL A 70 6.81 -5.09 0.37
CA VAL A 70 6.24 -6.27 1.05
C VAL A 70 5.88 -7.34 0.03
N ARG A 71 5.23 -6.99 -1.09
CA ARG A 71 4.93 -7.95 -2.16
C ARG A 71 6.21 -8.56 -2.75
N ARG A 72 7.28 -7.78 -2.90
CA ARG A 72 8.59 -8.32 -3.33
C ARG A 72 9.17 -9.29 -2.31
N GLY A 73 9.08 -8.96 -1.03
CA GLY A 73 9.58 -9.78 0.06
C GLY A 73 8.85 -11.13 0.12
N VAL A 74 7.52 -11.09 0.03
CA VAL A 74 6.68 -12.29 0.02
C VAL A 74 6.95 -13.15 -1.23
N SER A 75 7.27 -12.56 -2.37
CA SER A 75 7.53 -13.34 -3.59
C SER A 75 8.76 -14.25 -3.49
N PHE A 76 9.68 -14.02 -2.54
CA PHE A 76 10.83 -14.89 -2.29
C PHE A 76 10.46 -16.27 -1.75
N ARG A 77 9.30 -16.41 -1.10
CA ARG A 77 8.79 -17.70 -0.59
C ARG A 77 7.88 -18.44 -1.58
N THR A 78 7.84 -18.01 -2.84
CA THR A 78 7.00 -18.63 -3.86
C THR A 78 7.61 -19.96 -4.30
N PRO A 79 6.89 -21.09 -4.21
CA PRO A 79 7.38 -22.37 -4.71
C PRO A 79 7.73 -22.29 -6.20
N GLY A 80 8.91 -22.77 -6.58
CA GLY A 80 9.40 -22.67 -7.96
C GLY A 80 9.98 -21.29 -8.34
N GLY A 81 10.04 -20.34 -7.40
CA GLY A 81 10.63 -19.03 -7.60
C GLY A 81 9.62 -17.93 -7.91
N VAL A 82 10.12 -16.70 -8.07
CA VAL A 82 9.31 -15.51 -8.32
C VAL A 82 8.67 -15.56 -9.71
N THR A 83 7.39 -15.19 -9.80
CA THR A 83 6.65 -15.16 -11.07
C THR A 83 6.73 -13.77 -11.72
N ALA A 84 6.57 -13.72 -13.05
CA ALA A 84 6.53 -12.45 -13.79
C ALA A 84 5.38 -11.54 -13.31
N SER A 85 4.21 -12.10 -12.99
CA SER A 85 3.07 -11.34 -12.45
C SER A 85 3.37 -10.68 -11.12
N GLN A 86 4.14 -11.34 -10.24
CA GLN A 86 4.57 -10.74 -8.97
C GLN A 86 5.50 -9.55 -9.20
N ILE A 87 6.46 -9.65 -10.13
CA ILE A 87 7.38 -8.56 -10.48
C ILE A 87 6.63 -7.39 -11.11
N VAL A 88 5.78 -7.64 -12.10
CA VAL A 88 5.01 -6.60 -12.78
C VAL A 88 4.10 -5.87 -11.79
N THR A 89 3.39 -6.60 -10.94
CA THR A 89 2.50 -5.98 -9.93
C THR A 89 3.30 -5.15 -8.92
N MET A 90 4.45 -5.66 -8.49
CA MET A 90 5.33 -4.91 -7.59
C MET A 90 5.82 -3.61 -8.23
N LEU A 91 6.36 -3.69 -9.45
CA LEU A 91 6.86 -2.53 -10.17
C LEU A 91 5.74 -1.51 -10.44
N TRP A 92 4.55 -1.98 -10.81
CA TRP A 92 3.36 -1.13 -10.97
C TRP A 92 3.07 -0.31 -9.71
N LEU A 93 2.96 -0.97 -8.55
CA LEU A 93 2.66 -0.30 -7.28
C LEU A 93 3.80 0.63 -6.85
N PHE A 94 5.05 0.21 -7.01
CA PHE A 94 6.22 1.02 -6.69
C PHE A 94 6.27 2.28 -7.56
N CYS A 95 6.10 2.13 -8.88
CA CYS A 95 6.10 3.24 -9.81
C CYS A 95 4.94 4.22 -9.54
N LEU A 96 3.74 3.74 -9.23
CA LEU A 96 2.62 4.61 -8.84
C LEU A 96 2.94 5.40 -7.57
N GLY A 97 3.44 4.74 -6.52
CA GLY A 97 3.80 5.40 -5.27
C GLY A 97 4.96 6.38 -5.42
N PHE A 98 5.98 6.03 -6.20
CA PHE A 98 7.13 6.90 -6.45
C PHE A 98 6.77 8.08 -7.36
N ALA A 99 5.97 7.86 -8.41
CA ALA A 99 5.47 8.95 -9.26
C ALA A 99 4.58 9.91 -8.46
N ALA A 100 3.70 9.39 -7.59
CA ALA A 100 2.91 10.21 -6.68
C ALA A 100 3.79 11.03 -5.71
N LEU A 101 4.89 10.44 -5.23
CA LEU A 101 5.86 11.14 -4.38
C LEU A 101 6.49 12.32 -5.13
N VAL A 102 6.96 12.10 -6.35
CA VAL A 102 7.52 13.15 -7.21
C VAL A 102 6.49 14.24 -7.48
N LEU A 103 5.25 13.88 -7.84
CA LEU A 103 4.18 14.85 -8.08
C LEU A 103 3.82 15.65 -6.82
N THR A 104 3.86 15.02 -5.64
CA THR A 104 3.67 15.71 -4.36
C THR A 104 4.78 16.74 -4.14
N ALA A 105 6.04 16.37 -4.41
CA ALA A 105 7.20 17.27 -4.29
C ALA A 105 7.16 18.42 -5.31
N LEU A 106 6.58 18.20 -6.49
CA LEU A 106 6.39 19.22 -7.53
C LEU A 106 5.13 20.08 -7.31
N ALA A 107 4.47 19.98 -6.15
CA ALA A 107 3.23 20.69 -5.84
C ALA A 107 2.10 20.45 -6.86
N LEU A 108 1.98 19.20 -7.34
CA LEU A 108 0.90 18.73 -8.21
C LEU A 108 -0.02 17.74 -7.46
N PRO A 109 -0.73 18.19 -6.39
CA PRO A 109 -1.41 17.29 -5.46
C PRO A 109 -2.59 16.55 -6.09
N ALA A 110 -3.29 17.12 -7.07
CA ALA A 110 -4.42 16.45 -7.74
C ALA A 110 -3.95 15.20 -8.50
N TRP A 111 -2.86 15.32 -9.26
CA TRP A 111 -2.27 14.19 -9.99
C TRP A 111 -1.65 13.17 -9.04
N ALA A 112 -0.95 13.61 -7.98
CA ALA A 112 -0.45 12.72 -6.95
C ALA A 112 -1.58 11.91 -6.30
N THR A 113 -2.68 12.57 -5.95
CA THR A 113 -3.88 11.95 -5.36
C THR A 113 -4.49 10.92 -6.31
N ALA A 114 -4.62 11.24 -7.61
CA ALA A 114 -5.14 10.32 -8.61
C ALA A 114 -4.29 9.05 -8.76
N LEU A 115 -2.96 9.18 -8.77
CA LEU A 115 -2.06 8.01 -8.80
C LEU A 115 -2.15 7.16 -7.52
N LEU A 116 -2.27 7.79 -6.35
CA LEU A 116 -2.47 7.07 -5.10
C LEU A 116 -3.80 6.30 -5.11
N ILE A 117 -4.90 6.91 -5.58
CA ILE A 117 -6.20 6.21 -5.74
C ILE A 117 -6.02 4.97 -6.63
N ALA A 118 -5.39 5.12 -7.79
CA ALA A 118 -5.13 4.00 -8.68
C ALA A 118 -4.29 2.89 -8.01
N GLY A 119 -3.30 3.27 -7.20
CA GLY A 119 -2.46 2.33 -6.46
C GLY A 119 -3.20 1.57 -5.36
N TYR A 120 -4.02 2.27 -4.57
CA TYR A 120 -4.80 1.64 -3.51
C TYR A 120 -5.94 0.77 -4.06
N LEU A 121 -6.60 1.18 -5.16
CA LEU A 121 -7.55 0.33 -5.89
C LEU A 121 -6.86 -0.92 -6.46
N SER A 122 -5.64 -0.78 -6.97
CA SER A 122 -4.84 -1.91 -7.45
C SER A 122 -4.59 -2.93 -6.33
N LEU A 123 -4.29 -2.48 -5.11
CA LEU A 123 -4.14 -3.36 -3.94
C LEU A 123 -5.46 -4.05 -3.54
N GLU A 124 -6.58 -3.34 -3.65
CA GLU A 124 -7.92 -3.88 -3.39
C GLU A 124 -8.23 -5.11 -4.27
N VAL A 125 -7.73 -5.12 -5.50
CA VAL A 125 -7.96 -6.18 -6.49
C VAL A 125 -6.84 -7.22 -6.48
N PHE A 126 -5.58 -6.80 -6.54
CA PHE A 126 -4.45 -7.70 -6.78
C PHE A 126 -4.02 -8.47 -5.53
N ASP A 127 -4.18 -7.92 -4.32
CA ASP A 127 -3.79 -8.66 -3.11
C ASP A 127 -4.75 -9.85 -2.85
N PRO A 128 -6.08 -9.72 -3.00
CA PRO A 128 -6.96 -10.88 -2.86
C PRO A 128 -6.76 -11.96 -3.91
N ILE A 129 -6.43 -11.58 -5.15
CA ILE A 129 -6.09 -12.53 -6.20
C ILE A 129 -4.79 -13.26 -5.84
N ALA A 130 -3.75 -12.54 -5.41
CA ALA A 130 -2.47 -13.13 -5.00
C ALA A 130 -2.64 -14.07 -3.80
N ALA A 131 -3.47 -13.70 -2.81
CA ALA A 131 -3.77 -14.53 -1.65
C ALA A 131 -4.43 -15.86 -2.05
N ARG A 132 -5.40 -15.81 -2.97
CA ARG A 132 -6.06 -17.02 -3.51
C ARG A 132 -5.11 -17.91 -4.32
N LYS A 133 -4.03 -17.35 -4.87
CA LYS A 133 -2.96 -18.07 -5.57
C LYS A 133 -1.82 -18.53 -4.64
N LEU A 134 -1.94 -18.34 -3.33
CA LEU A 134 -0.89 -18.62 -2.33
C LEU A 134 0.40 -17.80 -2.52
N GLU A 135 0.32 -16.70 -3.28
CA GLU A 135 1.41 -15.76 -3.54
C GLU A 135 1.50 -14.66 -2.48
N ALA A 136 0.48 -14.53 -1.63
CA ALA A 136 0.37 -13.58 -0.53
C ALA A 136 -0.33 -14.24 0.68
N PRO A 137 -0.29 -13.61 1.87
CA PRO A 137 -0.98 -14.16 3.01
C PRO A 137 -2.48 -14.41 2.79
N LEU A 138 -3.00 -15.55 3.23
CA LEU A 138 -4.37 -16.02 2.97
C LEU A 138 -5.42 -15.01 3.41
N TYR A 139 -5.23 -14.43 4.59
CA TYR A 139 -6.17 -13.47 5.18
C TYR A 139 -6.26 -12.15 4.36
N PHE A 140 -5.30 -11.85 3.48
CA PHE A 140 -5.41 -10.70 2.57
C PHE A 140 -6.60 -10.82 1.62
N ALA A 141 -7.07 -12.04 1.32
CA ALA A 141 -8.25 -12.25 0.48
C ALA A 141 -9.52 -11.56 1.02
N ARG A 142 -9.60 -11.36 2.34
CA ARG A 142 -10.73 -10.72 3.03
C ARG A 142 -10.38 -9.35 3.60
N LEU A 143 -9.18 -9.21 4.16
CA LEU A 143 -8.75 -7.98 4.83
C LEU A 143 -8.57 -6.83 3.84
N ARG A 144 -7.91 -7.07 2.69
CA ARG A 144 -7.45 -6.01 1.79
C ARG A 144 -8.56 -5.16 1.18
N PRO A 145 -9.69 -5.73 0.72
CA PRO A 145 -10.78 -4.92 0.18
C PRO A 145 -11.27 -3.88 1.19
N VAL A 146 -11.57 -4.32 2.41
CA VAL A 146 -12.07 -3.44 3.47
C VAL A 146 -10.99 -2.45 3.94
N GLN A 147 -9.74 -2.91 4.04
CA GLN A 147 -8.62 -2.07 4.48
C GLN A 147 -8.30 -0.96 3.47
N MET A 148 -8.24 -1.27 2.17
CA MET A 148 -7.87 -0.31 1.12
C MET A 148 -9.02 0.65 0.76
N ALA A 149 -10.28 0.28 1.05
CA ALA A 149 -11.41 1.20 0.90
C ALA A 149 -11.23 2.50 1.70
N ILE A 150 -10.59 2.45 2.88
CA ILE A 150 -10.34 3.63 3.72
C ILE A 150 -9.49 4.69 2.99
N PRO A 151 -8.24 4.41 2.58
CA PRO A 151 -7.44 5.39 1.85
C PRO A 151 -8.07 5.79 0.53
N VAL A 152 -8.75 4.88 -0.20
CA VAL A 152 -9.45 5.24 -1.45
C VAL A 152 -10.53 6.29 -1.21
N LEU A 153 -11.39 6.12 -0.20
CA LEU A 153 -12.44 7.08 0.11
C LEU A 153 -11.87 8.41 0.60
N CYS A 154 -10.85 8.39 1.46
CA CYS A 154 -10.19 9.61 1.95
C CYS A 154 -9.50 10.37 0.82
N LEU A 155 -8.79 9.68 -0.08
CA LEU A 155 -8.12 10.30 -1.23
C LEU A 155 -9.13 10.81 -2.26
N ALA A 156 -10.24 10.09 -2.50
CA ALA A 156 -11.31 10.57 -3.37
C ALA A 156 -11.93 11.86 -2.83
N ALA A 157 -12.22 11.92 -1.52
CA ALA A 157 -12.69 13.15 -0.88
C ALA A 157 -11.66 14.29 -0.99
N THR A 158 -10.37 13.98 -0.78
CA THR A 158 -9.26 14.94 -0.94
C THR A 158 -9.19 15.47 -2.37
N LEU A 159 -9.33 14.61 -3.37
CA LEU A 159 -9.33 14.99 -4.79
C LEU A 159 -10.52 15.90 -5.11
N VAL A 160 -11.72 15.57 -4.64
CA VAL A 160 -12.90 16.43 -4.82
C VAL A 160 -12.64 17.81 -4.20
N LEU A 161 -12.12 17.86 -2.98
CA LEU A 161 -11.79 19.12 -2.31
C LEU A 161 -10.75 19.95 -3.05
N LEU A 162 -9.74 19.31 -3.67
CA LEU A 162 -8.73 19.97 -4.50
C LEU A 162 -9.28 20.53 -5.82
N LEU A 163 -10.39 19.99 -6.32
CA LEU A 163 -10.98 20.39 -7.60
C LEU A 163 -12.05 21.48 -7.44
N VAL A 164 -12.67 21.57 -6.26
CA VAL A 164 -13.80 22.49 -5.99
C VAL A 164 -13.42 23.73 -5.16
N ARG A 165 -12.20 23.79 -4.61
CA ARG A 165 -11.68 24.92 -3.83
C ARG A 165 -10.38 25.42 -4.43
#